data_AF-A0A3Q0IIN8-F1
#
_entry.id   AF-A0A3Q0IIN8-F1
#
_cell.length_a   1.000
_cell.length_b   1.000
_cell.length_c   1.000
_cell.angle_alpha   90.00
_cell.angle_beta   90.00
_cell.angle_gamma   90.00
#
_symmetry.space_group_name_H-M   'P 1'
#
loop_
_entity.id
_entity.type
_entity.pdbx_description
1 polymer ?
#
loop_
_entity_poly.entity_id
_entity_poly.type
_entity_poly.pdbx_seq_one_letter_code
_entity_poly.pdbx_strand_id
1 'polypeptide(L)'
;MWSVSYHTHPIELLPRGRNRNPLWEKFFAVNKLLKDSLSDRLSDRSRLEFISHDISDLVSDDRISAGDFFDFLRLTESGSRKVFGPIHDIIVQLLSEDEKEKDLSPVE
;
A
#
# COMPACT_ATOMS: atom_id res chain seq x y z
N MET A 1 -8.33 -7.99 -30.43
CA MET A 1 -8.36 -8.55 -29.06
C MET A 1 -8.01 -7.41 -28.13
N TRP A 2 -8.96 -6.89 -27.35
CA TRP A 2 -8.68 -5.79 -26.42
C TRP A 2 -7.86 -6.37 -25.26
N SER A 3 -6.59 -5.99 -25.15
CA SER A 3 -5.76 -6.35 -24.00
C SER A 3 -6.09 -5.37 -22.87
N VAL A 4 -6.75 -5.87 -21.83
CA VAL A 4 -6.96 -5.08 -20.60
C VAL A 4 -5.66 -5.14 -19.81
N SER A 5 -4.99 -4.00 -19.70
CA SER A 5 -3.83 -3.84 -18.83
C SER A 5 -4.31 -3.52 -17.41
N TYR A 6 -3.82 -4.26 -16.42
CA TYR A 6 -4.11 -4.03 -15.00
C TYR A 6 -2.83 -3.73 -14.24
N HIS A 7 -2.90 -2.80 -13.29
CA HIS A 7 -1.86 -2.61 -12.30
C HIS A 7 -2.26 -3.32 -11.01
N THR A 8 -1.34 -4.07 -10.40
CA THR A 8 -1.59 -4.77 -9.14
C THR A 8 -0.69 -4.20 -8.07
N HIS A 9 -1.28 -3.78 -6.95
CA HIS A 9 -0.54 -3.18 -5.85
C HIS A 9 -0.86 -3.92 -4.55
N PRO A 10 -0.11 -4.99 -4.19
CA PRO A 10 -0.30 -5.65 -2.92
C PRO A 10 0.08 -4.71 -1.78
N ILE A 11 -0.76 -4.69 -0.75
CA ILE A 11 -0.62 -3.80 0.39
C ILE A 11 -0.06 -4.58 1.57
N GLU A 12 0.84 -3.95 2.31
CA GLU A 12 1.44 -4.50 3.53
C GLU A 12 0.41 -4.93 4.58
N LEU A 13 0.65 -6.08 5.23
CA LEU A 13 -0.14 -6.53 6.38
C LEU A 13 0.18 -5.66 7.61
N LEU A 14 -0.83 -4.97 8.12
CA LEU A 14 -0.73 -4.13 9.31
C LEU A 14 -0.64 -4.94 10.61
N PRO A 15 0.10 -4.47 11.62
CA PRO A 15 0.18 -5.13 12.92
C PRO A 15 -1.20 -5.21 13.59
N ARG A 16 -1.39 -6.23 14.44
CA ARG A 16 -2.68 -6.49 15.12
C ARG A 16 -2.51 -6.99 16.54
N GLY A 17 -3.44 -6.65 17.41
CA GLY A 17 -3.31 -6.83 18.85
C GLY A 17 -2.52 -5.68 19.48
N ARG A 18 -2.89 -5.29 20.70
CA ARG A 18 -2.42 -4.05 21.32
C ARG A 18 -0.89 -3.97 21.48
N ASN A 19 -0.26 -5.07 21.85
CA ASN A 19 1.18 -5.14 22.10
C ASN A 19 1.83 -6.06 21.07
N ARG A 20 3.14 -5.92 20.90
CA ARG A 20 3.96 -6.88 20.16
C ARG A 20 3.62 -8.32 20.57
N ASN A 21 3.37 -9.15 19.56
CA ASN A 21 2.93 -10.53 19.74
C ASN A 21 3.36 -11.39 18.55
N PRO A 22 3.25 -12.73 18.61
CA PRO A 22 3.71 -13.60 17.53
C PRO A 22 3.07 -13.34 16.16
N LEU A 23 1.87 -12.74 16.10
CA LEU A 23 1.25 -12.36 14.82
C LEU A 23 1.97 -11.19 14.16
N TRP A 24 2.56 -10.28 14.93
CA TRP A 24 3.37 -9.18 14.38
C TRP A 24 4.59 -9.75 13.66
N GLU A 25 5.35 -10.62 14.34
CA GLU A 25 6.52 -11.27 13.75
C GLU A 25 6.16 -12.03 12.47
N LYS A 26 5.02 -12.73 12.49
CA LYS A 26 4.50 -13.41 11.30
C LYS A 26 4.17 -12.43 10.18
N PHE A 27 3.49 -11.34 10.47
CA PHE A 27 3.11 -10.35 9.46
C PHE A 27 4.33 -9.63 8.90
N PHE A 28 5.29 -9.23 9.72
CA PHE A 28 6.56 -8.66 9.27
C PHE A 28 7.35 -9.64 8.40
N ALA A 29 7.39 -10.92 8.76
CA ALA A 29 8.02 -11.94 7.92
C ALA A 29 7.30 -12.09 6.57
N VAL A 30 5.97 -12.09 6.55
CA VAL A 30 5.18 -12.15 5.29
C VAL A 30 5.42 -10.90 4.44
N ASN A 31 5.39 -9.71 5.02
CA ASN A 31 5.62 -8.45 4.31
C ASN A 31 7.01 -8.41 3.69
N LYS A 32 8.03 -8.87 4.44
CA LYS A 32 9.39 -9.01 3.93
C LYS A 32 9.46 -9.97 2.76
N LEU A 33 8.88 -11.17 2.89
CA LEU A 33 8.86 -12.16 1.80
C LEU A 33 8.14 -11.65 0.56
N LEU A 34 7.03 -10.91 0.74
CA LEU A 34 6.31 -10.28 -0.37
C LEU A 34 7.19 -9.22 -1.04
N LYS A 35 7.80 -8.32 -0.26
CA LYS A 35 8.69 -7.28 -0.80
C LYS A 35 9.85 -7.88 -1.59
N ASP A 36 10.55 -8.85 -1.01
CA ASP A 36 11.70 -9.53 -1.63
C ASP A 36 11.26 -10.29 -2.91
N SER A 37 10.16 -11.06 -2.84
CA SER A 37 9.67 -11.81 -3.99
C SER A 37 9.13 -10.92 -5.10
N LEU A 38 8.57 -9.77 -4.76
CA LEU A 38 8.02 -8.84 -5.75
C LEU A 38 9.16 -8.08 -6.41
N SER A 39 10.19 -7.65 -5.66
CA SER A 39 11.38 -7.00 -6.24
C SER A 39 12.09 -7.86 -7.28
N ASP A 40 12.18 -9.17 -7.05
CA ASP A 40 12.79 -10.11 -8.00
C ASP A 40 11.95 -10.30 -9.27
N ARG A 41 10.66 -9.97 -9.22
CA ARG A 41 9.69 -10.10 -10.32
C ARG A 41 9.46 -8.79 -11.06
N LEU A 42 10.07 -7.69 -10.61
CA LEU A 42 10.07 -6.40 -11.31
C LEU A 42 10.94 -6.49 -12.56
N SER A 43 10.35 -7.03 -13.63
CA SER A 43 10.82 -6.71 -14.97
C SER A 43 10.28 -5.33 -15.34
N ASP A 44 10.98 -4.55 -16.18
CA ASP A 44 10.56 -3.21 -16.64
C ASP A 44 9.12 -3.12 -17.22
N ARG A 45 8.44 -4.26 -17.40
CA ARG A 45 7.06 -4.36 -17.91
C ARG A 45 6.03 -4.84 -16.88
N SER A 46 6.43 -5.25 -15.67
CA SER A 46 5.47 -5.68 -14.65
C SER A 46 4.93 -4.46 -13.90
N ARG A 47 3.65 -4.17 -14.13
CA ARG A 47 2.84 -3.16 -13.42
C ARG A 47 2.46 -3.61 -12.00
N LEU A 48 3.47 -4.05 -11.23
CA LEU A 48 3.34 -4.68 -9.93
C LEU A 48 4.19 -3.90 -8.93
N GLU A 49 3.60 -3.29 -7.91
CA GLU A 49 4.36 -2.54 -6.90
C GLU A 49 3.82 -2.82 -5.50
N PHE A 50 4.71 -3.12 -4.56
CA PHE A 50 4.34 -3.38 -3.17
C PHE A 50 4.24 -2.08 -2.38
N ILE A 51 3.07 -1.82 -1.79
CA ILE A 51 2.84 -0.64 -0.97
C ILE A 51 3.16 -0.97 0.49
N SER A 52 4.30 -0.46 0.98
CA SER A 52 4.66 -0.50 2.40
C SER A 52 4.20 0.75 3.14
N HIS A 53 3.72 0.60 4.36
CA HIS A 53 3.35 1.74 5.20
C HIS A 53 4.48 2.08 6.18
N ASP A 54 4.56 3.35 6.56
CA ASP A 54 5.34 3.71 7.74
C ASP A 54 4.58 3.28 9.00
N ILE A 55 4.93 2.11 9.53
CA ILE A 55 4.30 1.54 10.72
C ILE A 55 4.56 2.40 11.97
N SER A 56 5.58 3.28 11.95
CA SER A 56 5.88 4.15 13.09
C SER A 56 4.76 5.15 13.39
N ASP A 57 3.91 5.47 12.41
CA ASP A 57 2.73 6.33 12.61
C ASP A 57 1.56 5.62 13.31
N LEU A 58 1.59 4.28 13.35
CA LEU A 58 0.54 3.42 13.90
C LEU A 58 0.97 2.73 15.21
N VAL A 59 2.29 2.61 15.42
CA VAL A 59 2.89 1.90 16.54
C VAL A 59 3.81 2.84 17.32
N SER A 60 3.55 2.96 18.62
CA SER A 60 4.38 3.71 19.57
C SER A 60 4.71 2.80 20.76
N ASP A 61 5.98 2.74 21.15
CA ASP A 61 6.48 1.92 22.26
C ASP A 61 6.05 0.44 22.20
N ASP A 62 6.18 -0.19 21.02
CA ASP A 62 5.73 -1.57 20.76
C ASP A 62 4.22 -1.80 20.99
N ARG A 63 3.42 -0.73 20.87
CA ARG A 63 1.96 -0.77 21.05
C ARG A 63 1.22 -0.03 19.95
N ILE A 64 0.08 -0.61 19.57
CA ILE A 64 -0.88 0.04 18.67
C ILE A 64 -1.77 0.99 19.47
N SER A 65 -1.99 2.19 18.93
CA SER A 65 -2.92 3.17 19.48
C SER A 65 -4.38 2.72 19.31
N ALA A 66 -5.16 2.80 20.38
CA ALA A 66 -6.62 2.59 20.31
C ALA A 66 -7.33 3.69 19.49
N GLY A 67 -6.68 4.86 19.33
CA GLY A 67 -7.17 5.94 18.48
C GLY A 67 -7.09 5.62 16.99
N ASP A 68 -6.15 4.74 16.59
CA ASP A 68 -6.00 4.30 15.20
C ASP A 68 -6.65 2.93 14.96
N PHE A 69 -6.71 2.06 15.98
CA PHE A 69 -7.38 0.76 15.94
C PHE A 69 -8.29 0.57 17.16
N PHE A 70 -9.61 0.69 16.99
CA PHE A 70 -10.54 0.68 18.12
C PHE A 70 -10.62 -0.65 18.87
N ASP A 71 -10.29 -1.77 18.21
CA ASP A 71 -10.22 -3.11 18.79
C ASP A 71 -8.86 -3.78 18.56
N PHE A 72 -7.84 -2.99 18.20
CA PHE A 72 -6.49 -3.45 17.82
C PHE A 72 -6.47 -4.40 16.60
N LEU A 73 -7.51 -4.38 15.76
CA LEU A 73 -7.55 -5.11 14.50
C LEU A 73 -8.10 -4.25 13.36
N ARG A 74 -9.23 -3.58 13.61
CA ARG A 74 -9.92 -2.73 12.65
C ARG A 74 -9.51 -1.28 12.88
N LEU A 75 -9.26 -0.59 11.76
CA LEU A 75 -8.90 0.82 11.77
C LEU A 75 -10.09 1.68 12.19
N THR A 76 -9.81 2.76 12.91
CA THR A 76 -10.73 3.90 13.06
C THR A 76 -10.70 4.77 11.80
N GLU A 77 -11.48 5.84 11.79
CA GLU A 77 -11.35 6.87 10.75
C GLU A 77 -9.94 7.46 10.70
N SER A 78 -9.36 7.80 11.87
CA SER A 78 -7.99 8.31 12.00
C SER A 78 -6.97 7.33 11.42
N GLY A 79 -7.03 6.07 11.84
CA GLY A 79 -6.13 5.03 11.33
C GLY A 79 -6.31 4.81 9.82
N SER A 80 -7.55 4.85 9.33
CA SER A 80 -7.84 4.69 7.90
C SER A 80 -7.26 5.84 7.07
N ARG A 81 -7.31 7.08 7.55
CA ARG A 81 -6.70 8.22 6.83
C ARG A 81 -5.19 8.07 6.73
N LYS A 82 -4.52 7.61 7.80
CA LYS A 82 -3.08 7.37 7.79
C LYS A 82 -2.68 6.26 6.80
N VAL A 83 -3.42 5.16 6.80
CA VAL A 83 -3.14 3.98 5.96
C VAL A 83 -3.51 4.25 4.49
N PHE A 84 -4.71 4.76 4.23
CA PHE A 84 -5.23 4.89 2.87
C PHE A 84 -4.94 6.24 2.21
N GLY A 85 -4.45 7.25 2.94
CA GLY A 85 -4.01 8.51 2.36
C GLY A 85 -2.93 8.32 1.30
N PRO A 86 -1.80 7.68 1.62
CA PRO A 86 -0.75 7.37 0.63
C PRO A 86 -1.26 6.51 -0.53
N ILE A 87 -2.15 5.56 -0.27
CA ILE A 87 -2.74 4.70 -1.31
C ILE A 87 -3.60 5.52 -2.28
N HIS A 88 -4.39 6.46 -1.76
CA HIS A 88 -5.17 7.38 -2.58
C HIS A 88 -4.25 8.17 -3.52
N ASP A 89 -3.15 8.70 -3.01
CA ASP A 89 -2.22 9.51 -3.81
C ASP A 89 -1.57 8.68 -4.93
N ILE A 90 -1.20 7.43 -4.65
CA ILE A 90 -0.70 6.48 -5.66
C ILE A 90 -1.77 6.20 -6.73
N ILE A 91 -3.01 5.92 -6.33
CA ILE A 91 -4.10 5.66 -7.27
C ILE A 91 -4.34 6.88 -8.17
N VAL A 92 -4.36 8.08 -7.61
CA VAL A 92 -4.53 9.33 -8.38
C VAL A 92 -3.38 9.53 -9.36
N GLN A 93 -2.14 9.28 -8.93
CA GLN A 93 -0.96 9.36 -9.81
C GLN A 93 -1.09 8.39 -10.98
N LEU A 94 -1.36 7.11 -10.71
CA LEU A 94 -1.49 6.07 -11.74
C LEU A 94 -2.60 6.38 -12.75
N LEU A 95 -3.75 6.87 -12.27
CA LEU A 95 -4.84 7.27 -13.14
C LEU A 95 -4.49 8.50 -14.01
N SER A 96 -3.68 9.41 -13.48
CA SER A 96 -3.26 10.63 -14.20
C SER A 96 -2.16 10.36 -15.24
N GLU A 97 -1.32 9.35 -15.03
CA GLU A 97 -0.26 8.96 -15.96
C GLU A 97 -0.82 8.44 -17.29
N ASP A 98 -1.95 7.72 -17.26
CA ASP A 98 -2.63 7.20 -18.46
C ASP A 98 -3.41 8.30 -19.23
N GLU A 99 -3.66 9.48 -18.65
CA GLU A 99 -4.41 10.57 -19.30
C GLU A 99 -3.56 11.48 -20.23
N LYS A 100 -2.23 11.30 -20.29
CA LYS A 100 -1.31 12.24 -20.98
C LYS A 100 -1.04 11.99 -22.47
N GLU A 101 -1.80 11.14 -23.16
CA GLU A 101 -1.80 11.08 -24.64
C GLU A 101 -3.09 11.70 -25.21
N LYS A 102 -3.27 13.01 -25.04
CA LYS A 102 -4.15 13.77 -25.93
C LYS A 102 -3.34 14.90 -26.55
N ASP A 103 -2.58 14.51 -27.56
CA ASP A 103 -1.86 15.39 -28.47
C ASP A 103 -2.86 16.38 -29.08
N LEU A 104 -2.84 17.62 -28.58
CA LEU A 104 -3.44 18.75 -29.27
C LEU A 104 -2.28 19.48 -29.96
N SER A 105 -1.68 18.81 -30.94
CA SER A 105 -0.99 19.51 -32.02
C SER A 105 -1.95 20.58 -32.57
N PRO A 106 -1.56 21.86 -32.65
CA PRO A 106 -2.39 22.88 -33.28
C PRO A 106 -2.69 22.42 -34.70
N VAL A 107 -3.97 22.30 -35.05
CA VAL A 107 -4.40 22.14 -36.43
C VAL A 107 -4.12 23.47 -37.12
N GLU A 108 -3.11 23.50 -37.99
CA GLU A 108 -2.86 24.61 -38.93
C GLU A 108 -3.99 24.74 -39.96
#